data_AF-A0A3N5LS34-F1
#
_entry.id   AF-A0A3N5LS34-F1
#
_cell.length_a   1.000
_cell.length_b   1.000
_cell.length_c   1.000
_cell.angle_alpha   90.00
_cell.angle_beta   90.00
_cell.angle_gamma   90.00
#
_symmetry.space_group_name_H-M   'P 1'
#
loop_
_entity.id
_entity.type
_entity.pdbx_description
1 polymer ?
#
loop_
_entity_poly.entity_id
_entity_poly.type
_entity_poly.pdbx_seq_one_letter_code
_entity_poly.pdbx_strand_id
1 'polypeptide(L)'
;MESWPKHPVIYEINTWVWLNELRQTHQNCLTLGTVPGEQWDSIADLKVDAVWFMGVWERSPAGTAIANQNQGLLADFRRALPDFRAEDNVGSPYCVRDYVVDQQLGGPEGLAIAR
;
A
#
# COMPACT_ATOMS: atom_id res chain seq x y z
N MET A 1 26.39 5.36 3.16
CA MET A 1 25.48 4.23 3.47
C MET A 1 26.28 3.22 4.24
N GLU A 2 25.88 2.93 5.47
CA GLU A 2 26.42 1.76 6.17
C GLU A 2 26.09 0.50 5.37
N SER A 3 26.98 -0.49 5.38
CA SER A 3 26.67 -1.78 4.79
C SER A 3 25.61 -2.47 5.63
N TRP A 4 24.63 -3.09 4.97
CA TRP A 4 23.59 -3.87 5.63
C TRP A 4 24.20 -4.94 6.56
N PRO A 5 23.54 -5.29 7.68
CA PRO A 5 24.00 -6.39 8.52
C PRO A 5 23.97 -7.71 7.75
N LYS A 6 24.71 -8.71 8.24
CA LYS A 6 24.77 -10.05 7.62
C LYS A 6 23.40 -10.72 7.50
N HIS A 7 22.48 -10.39 8.40
CA HIS A 7 21.13 -10.95 8.49
C HIS A 7 20.12 -9.82 8.64
N PRO A 8 19.72 -9.16 7.54
CA PRO A 8 18.83 -8.03 7.62
C PRO A 8 17.38 -8.45 7.85
N VAL A 9 16.64 -7.60 8.55
CA VAL A 9 15.21 -7.72 8.78
C VAL A 9 14.48 -6.70 7.90
N ILE A 10 13.61 -7.20 7.02
CA ILE A 10 12.76 -6.37 6.16
C ILE A 10 11.34 -6.45 6.69
N TYR A 11 10.74 -5.30 6.95
CA TYR A 11 9.34 -5.19 7.36
C TYR A 11 8.46 -4.87 6.15
N GLU A 12 7.62 -5.81 5.74
CA GLU A 12 6.67 -5.59 4.65
C GLU A 12 5.41 -4.89 5.18
N ILE A 13 5.03 -3.80 4.52
CA ILE A 13 3.77 -3.09 4.75
C ILE A 13 2.91 -3.21 3.50
N ASN A 14 1.66 -3.66 3.67
CA ASN A 14 0.65 -3.50 2.63
C ASN A 14 0.23 -2.01 2.57
N THR A 15 0.86 -1.26 1.67
CA THR A 15 0.76 0.21 1.64
C THR A 15 -0.66 0.72 1.49
N TRP A 16 -1.50 0.03 0.72
CA TRP A 16 -2.88 0.46 0.48
C TRP A 16 -3.77 0.28 1.71
N VAL A 17 -3.63 -0.86 2.38
CA VAL A 17 -4.36 -1.12 3.63
C VAL A 17 -3.89 -0.15 4.70
N TRP A 18 -2.57 -0.02 4.87
CA TRP A 18 -1.98 0.86 5.87
C TRP A 18 -2.41 2.33 5.69
N LEU A 19 -2.30 2.89 4.48
CA LEU A 19 -2.76 4.26 4.24
C LEU A 19 -4.28 4.39 4.38
N ASN A 20 -5.06 3.37 4.03
CA ASN A 20 -6.51 3.41 4.21
C ASN A 20 -6.89 3.47 5.70
N GLU A 21 -6.24 2.68 6.55
CA GLU A 21 -6.42 2.71 8.01
C GLU A 21 -6.03 4.07 8.58
N LEU A 22 -4.90 4.63 8.16
CA LEU A 22 -4.49 5.98 8.58
C LEU A 22 -5.48 7.05 8.10
N ARG A 23 -6.04 6.94 6.90
CA ARG A 23 -7.06 7.89 6.41
C ARG A 23 -8.34 7.85 7.25
N GLN A 24 -8.67 6.70 7.85
CA GLN A 24 -9.84 6.58 8.72
C GLN A 24 -9.62 7.24 10.09
N THR A 25 -8.39 7.24 10.60
CA THR A 25 -8.04 7.86 11.89
C THR A 25 -7.64 9.33 11.76
N HIS A 26 -7.11 9.74 10.60
CA HIS A 26 -6.65 11.09 10.29
C HIS A 26 -7.51 11.75 9.19
N GLN A 27 -6.92 12.66 8.41
CA GLN A 27 -7.59 13.35 7.30
C GLN A 27 -7.68 12.43 6.07
N ASN A 28 -8.80 12.55 5.31
CA ASN A 28 -9.13 11.71 4.15
C ASN A 28 -8.11 11.72 2.99
N CYS A 29 -7.09 12.58 2.98
CA CYS A 29 -6.18 12.79 1.85
C CYS A 29 -4.73 12.33 2.10
N LEU A 30 -4.49 11.42 3.06
CA LEU A 30 -3.12 10.93 3.34
C LEU A 30 -2.52 10.17 2.16
N THR A 31 -1.25 10.44 1.86
CA THR A 31 -0.40 9.75 0.90
C THR A 31 0.93 9.42 1.59
N LEU A 32 1.82 8.65 0.95
CA LEU A 32 3.14 8.35 1.51
C LEU A 32 3.92 9.61 1.92
N GLY A 33 3.74 10.71 1.17
CA GLY A 33 4.42 11.98 1.45
C GLY A 33 3.78 12.83 2.55
N THR A 34 2.61 12.45 3.07
CA THR A 34 1.89 13.22 4.10
C THR A 34 1.60 12.41 5.36
N VAL A 35 2.08 11.17 5.45
CA VAL A 35 2.00 10.35 6.68
C VAL A 35 2.62 11.12 7.86
N PRO A 36 1.92 11.24 9.00
CA PRO A 36 2.42 11.92 10.19
C PRO A 36 3.72 11.30 10.73
N GLY A 37 4.59 12.15 11.29
CA GLY A 37 5.88 11.75 11.87
C GLY A 37 5.75 10.61 12.90
N GLU A 38 4.70 10.63 13.73
CA GLU A 38 4.53 9.60 14.77
C GLU A 38 4.35 8.17 14.22
N GLN A 39 3.86 8.04 12.98
CA GLN A 39 3.70 6.73 12.34
C GLN A 39 5.06 6.18 11.88
N TRP A 40 5.93 7.07 11.41
CA TRP A 40 7.29 6.74 11.03
C TRP A 40 8.15 6.40 12.24
N ASP A 41 8.02 7.16 13.32
CA ASP A 41 8.66 6.86 14.61
C ASP A 41 8.27 5.45 15.10
N SER A 42 6.98 5.11 15.00
CA SER A 42 6.47 3.78 15.37
C SER A 42 7.05 2.65 14.52
N ILE A 43 7.28 2.89 13.23
CA ILE A 43 7.95 1.92 12.33
C ILE A 43 9.44 1.81 12.66
N ALA A 44 10.11 2.93 12.93
CA ALA A 44 11.53 2.96 13.31
C ALA A 44 11.78 2.22 14.64
N ASP A 45 10.84 2.30 15.59
CA ASP A 45 10.88 1.59 16.88
C ASP A 45 10.86 0.06 16.74
N LEU A 46 10.45 -0.48 15.58
CA LEU A 46 10.57 -1.91 15.27
C LEU A 46 12.02 -2.37 15.10
N LYS A 47 12.97 -1.43 14.93
CA LYS A 47 14.41 -1.70 14.74
C LYS A 47 14.68 -2.64 13.57
N VAL A 48 13.94 -2.44 12.49
CA VAL A 48 14.08 -3.15 11.22
C VAL A 48 15.10 -2.45 10.33
N ASP A 49 15.78 -3.19 9.46
CA ASP A 49 16.82 -2.62 8.58
C ASP A 49 16.23 -1.92 7.36
N ALA A 50 15.04 -2.35 6.93
CA ALA A 50 14.31 -1.72 5.85
C ALA A 50 12.80 -1.97 5.94
N VAL A 51 12.06 -1.08 5.29
CA VAL A 51 10.63 -1.20 5.06
C VAL A 51 10.40 -1.50 3.58
N TRP A 52 9.61 -2.53 3.29
CA TRP A 52 9.10 -2.81 1.96
C TRP A 52 7.66 -2.36 1.85
N PHE A 53 7.43 -1.28 1.11
CA PHE A 53 6.09 -0.83 0.73
C PHE A 53 5.54 -1.71 -0.39
N MET A 54 4.80 -2.74 -0.02
CA MET A 54 4.19 -3.67 -0.97
C MET A 54 3.04 -2.99 -1.72
N GLY A 55 3.03 -3.13 -3.06
CA GLY A 55 1.94 -2.66 -3.91
C GLY A 55 1.95 -1.16 -4.22
N VAL A 56 3.13 -0.51 -4.23
CA VAL A 56 3.26 0.92 -4.55
C VAL A 56 3.13 1.28 -6.03
N TRP A 57 3.38 0.34 -6.93
CA TRP A 57 3.37 0.60 -8.36
C TRP A 57 1.95 0.78 -8.92
N GLU A 58 1.83 1.52 -10.02
CA GLU A 58 0.58 1.69 -10.75
C GLU A 58 0.03 0.34 -11.21
N ARG A 59 -1.21 0.05 -10.82
CA ARG A 59 -1.89 -1.21 -11.15
C ARG A 59 -2.66 -1.12 -12.45
N SER A 60 -2.84 -2.26 -13.10
CA SER A 60 -3.62 -2.38 -14.33
C SER A 60 -5.12 -2.19 -14.10
N PRO A 61 -5.75 -1.15 -14.68
CA PRO A 61 -7.21 -0.99 -14.61
C PRO A 61 -7.96 -2.16 -15.25
N ALA A 62 -7.38 -2.77 -16.31
CA ALA A 62 -7.94 -3.95 -16.94
C ALA A 62 -7.89 -5.17 -16.01
N GLY A 63 -6.81 -5.33 -15.23
CA GLY A 63 -6.70 -6.38 -14.22
C GLY A 63 -7.77 -6.25 -13.14
N THR A 64 -7.99 -5.04 -12.63
CA THR A 64 -9.07 -4.75 -11.67
C THR A 64 -10.45 -5.01 -12.28
N ALA A 65 -10.69 -4.60 -13.53
CA ALA A 65 -11.95 -4.84 -14.22
C ALA A 65 -12.25 -6.34 -14.39
N ILE A 66 -11.26 -7.15 -14.75
CA ILE A 66 -11.38 -8.61 -14.86
C ILE A 66 -11.69 -9.22 -13.48
N ALA A 67 -10.98 -8.79 -12.43
CA ALA A 67 -11.22 -9.26 -11.07
C ALA A 67 -12.65 -8.94 -10.60
N ASN A 68 -13.16 -7.76 -10.91
CA ASN A 68 -14.52 -7.32 -10.58
C ASN A 68 -15.63 -8.04 -11.39
N GLN A 69 -15.28 -8.84 -12.39
CA GLN A 69 -16.22 -9.69 -13.13
C GLN A 69 -16.15 -11.17 -12.70
N ASN A 70 -15.14 -11.53 -11.90
CA ASN A 70 -14.94 -12.89 -11.44
C ASN A 70 -15.81 -13.17 -10.20
N GLN A 71 -16.85 -13.99 -10.37
CA GLN A 71 -17.81 -14.30 -9.30
C GLN A 71 -17.17 -15.00 -8.09
N GLY A 72 -16.13 -15.82 -8.29
CA GLY A 72 -15.39 -16.46 -7.20
C GLY A 72 -14.65 -15.43 -6.35
N LEU A 73 -13.93 -14.50 -7.00
CA LEU A 73 -13.25 -13.41 -6.30
C LEU A 73 -14.23 -12.50 -5.57
N LEU A 74 -15.35 -12.12 -6.20
CA LEU A 74 -16.37 -11.30 -5.56
C LEU A 74 -16.99 -12.00 -4.33
N ALA A 75 -17.16 -13.32 -4.38
CA ALA A 75 -17.64 -14.09 -3.23
C ALA A 75 -16.60 -14.10 -2.09
N ASP A 76 -15.32 -14.27 -2.41
CA ASP A 76 -14.23 -14.20 -1.43
C ASP A 76 -14.09 -12.80 -0.82
N PHE A 77 -14.22 -11.74 -1.62
CA PHE A 77 -14.18 -10.36 -1.15
C PHE A 77 -15.31 -10.05 -0.18
N ARG A 78 -16.56 -10.41 -0.52
CA ARG A 78 -17.71 -10.23 0.39
C ARG A 78 -17.62 -11.09 1.65
N ARG A 79 -16.94 -12.23 1.59
CA ARG A 79 -16.67 -13.06 2.78
C ARG A 79 -15.64 -12.39 3.70
N ALA A 80 -14.61 -11.76 3.13
CA ALA A 80 -13.56 -11.08 3.90
C ALA A 80 -14.00 -9.70 4.42
N LEU A 81 -14.77 -8.95 3.63
CA LEU A 81 -15.29 -7.62 3.92
C LEU A 81 -16.80 -7.61 3.64
N PRO A 82 -17.67 -7.82 4.64
CA PRO A 82 -19.11 -7.96 4.44
C PRO A 82 -19.81 -6.75 3.78
N ASP A 83 -19.27 -5.55 3.95
CA ASP A 83 -19.73 -4.30 3.36
C ASP A 83 -18.96 -3.91 2.08
N PHE A 84 -18.25 -4.87 1.47
CA PHE A 84 -17.44 -4.68 0.27
C PHE A 84 -18.16 -3.92 -0.86
N ARG A 85 -17.47 -2.91 -1.36
CA ARG A 85 -17.83 -2.11 -2.54
C ARG A 85 -16.80 -2.32 -3.63
N ALA A 86 -17.20 -2.09 -4.88
CA ALA A 86 -16.29 -2.26 -6.02
C ALA A 86 -15.04 -1.36 -5.93
N GLU A 87 -15.20 -0.20 -5.27
CA GLU A 87 -14.13 0.76 -5.01
C GLU A 87 -13.03 0.22 -4.05
N ASP A 88 -13.36 -0.76 -3.20
CA ASP A 88 -12.40 -1.35 -2.24
C ASP A 88 -11.41 -2.29 -2.95
N ASN A 89 -11.77 -2.80 -4.14
CA ASN A 89 -10.86 -3.60 -4.94
C ASN A 89 -10.00 -2.71 -5.83
N VAL A 90 -8.85 -2.29 -5.29
CA VAL A 90 -7.83 -1.55 -6.03
C VAL A 90 -6.98 -2.42 -6.97
N GLY A 91 -7.23 -3.74 -7.01
CA GLY A 91 -6.51 -4.70 -7.84
C GLY A 91 -5.32 -5.35 -7.14
N SER A 92 -4.78 -6.41 -7.76
CA SER A 92 -3.63 -7.14 -7.22
C SER A 92 -2.37 -6.25 -7.21
N PRO A 93 -1.59 -6.23 -6.11
CA PRO A 93 -0.30 -5.52 -6.05
C PRO A 93 0.72 -6.03 -7.07
N TYR A 94 0.51 -7.22 -7.63
CA TYR A 94 1.39 -7.83 -8.64
C TYR A 94 0.84 -7.72 -10.07
N CYS A 95 -0.33 -7.11 -10.27
CA CYS A 95 -0.84 -6.78 -11.60
C CYS A 95 -0.38 -5.37 -12.01
N VAL A 96 0.94 -5.20 -12.06
CA VAL A 96 1.61 -3.92 -12.36
C VAL A 96 1.38 -3.54 -13.82
N ARG A 97 0.94 -2.30 -14.05
CA ARG A 97 0.86 -1.68 -15.38
C ARG A 97 2.13 -0.94 -15.72
N ASP A 98 2.63 -0.13 -14.77
CA ASP A 98 3.82 0.69 -14.93
C ASP A 98 4.60 0.73 -13.62
N TYR A 99 5.93 0.81 -13.71
CA TYR A 99 6.83 0.87 -12.55
C TYR A 99 7.01 2.32 -12.07
N VAL A 100 5.89 3.01 -11.94
CA VAL A 100 5.76 4.35 -11.37
C VAL A 100 4.86 4.23 -10.14
N VAL A 101 5.19 4.93 -9.06
CA VAL A 101 4.35 4.92 -7.85
C VAL A 101 2.96 5.46 -8.18
N ASP A 102 1.92 4.76 -7.73
CA ASP A 102 0.53 5.15 -7.96
C ASP A 102 0.26 6.55 -7.39
N GLN A 103 -0.43 7.40 -8.16
CA GLN A 103 -0.73 8.77 -7.77
C GLN A 103 -1.62 8.85 -6.52
N GLN A 104 -2.48 7.84 -6.28
CA GLN A 104 -3.28 7.77 -5.06
C GLN A 104 -2.44 7.49 -3.80
N LEU A 105 -1.19 7.04 -3.97
CA LEU A 105 -0.21 6.89 -2.90
C LEU A 105 0.74 8.09 -2.78
N GLY A 106 0.58 9.12 -3.61
CA GLY A 106 1.43 10.32 -3.64
C GLY A 106 2.45 10.36 -4.77
N GLY A 107 2.47 9.36 -5.65
CA GLY A 107 3.37 9.32 -6.79
C GLY A 107 4.87 9.28 -6.42
N PRO A 108 5.76 9.47 -7.41
CA PRO A 108 7.21 9.42 -7.19
C PRO A 108 7.69 10.44 -6.16
N GLU A 109 7.12 11.65 -6.17
CA GLU A 109 7.49 12.72 -5.24
C GLU A 109 7.09 12.37 -3.81
N GLY A 110 5.87 11.85 -3.60
CA GLY A 110 5.40 11.42 -2.29
C GLY A 110 6.24 10.28 -1.71
N LEU A 111 6.64 9.31 -2.53
CA LEU A 111 7.56 8.25 -2.08
C LEU A 111 8.95 8.81 -1.75
N ALA A 112 9.47 9.75 -2.54
CA ALA A 112 10.81 10.29 -2.34
C ALA A 112 10.99 11.05 -1.01
N ILE A 113 9.89 11.60 -0.46
CA ILE A 113 9.91 12.33 0.81
C ILE A 113 9.37 11.53 2.00
N ALA A 114 8.89 10.31 1.78
CA ALA A 114 8.39 9.42 2.83
C ALA A 114 9.53 9.05 3.79
N ARG A 115 9.40 9.40 5.07
CA ARG A 115 10.46 9.22 6.06
C ARG A 115 9.92 9.17 7.48
#